data_AF-A0A4P6PY61-F1
#
_entry.id   AF-A0A4P6PY61-F1
#
_cell.length_a   1.000
_cell.length_b   1.000
_cell.length_c   1.000
_cell.angle_alpha   90.00
_cell.angle_beta   90.00
_cell.angle_gamma   90.00
#
_symmetry.space_group_name_H-M   'P 1'
#
loop_
_entity.id
_entity.type
_entity.pdbx_description
1 polymer ?
#
loop_
_entity_poly.entity_id
_entity_poly.type
_entity_poly.pdbx_seq_one_letter_code
_entity_poly.pdbx_strand_id
1 'polypeptide(L)' 'MSSDEAGGLIPRQRVESPLTDDERAKLRGLVDELVSATEDRVFWLGQVRETALEIQRRMESMLGKEDE' A
#
# COMPACT_ATOMS: atom_id res chain seq x y z
N MET A 1 -26.56 29.63 -12.28
CA MET A 1 -26.93 28.20 -12.24
C MET A 1 -25.79 27.41 -12.87
N SER A 2 -25.61 26.15 -12.42
CA SER A 2 -24.51 25.20 -12.66
C SER A 2 -23.31 25.45 -11.74
N SER A 3 -23.18 24.83 -10.56
CA SER A 3 -23.12 23.39 -10.22
C SER A 3 -21.98 22.68 -10.96
N ASP A 4 -20.75 22.86 -10.46
CA ASP A 4 -19.67 21.91 -10.65
C ASP A 4 -19.23 21.38 -9.28
N GLU A 5 -19.82 20.21 -9.00
CA GLU A 5 -19.22 19.02 -8.40
C GLU A 5 -18.42 19.14 -7.11
N ALA A 6 -19.08 18.65 -6.07
CA ALA A 6 -18.50 18.15 -4.84
C ALA A 6 -17.45 17.05 -5.11
N GLY A 7 -16.17 17.45 -5.19
CA GLY A 7 -15.02 16.55 -4.99
C GLY A 7 -14.68 16.49 -3.51
N GLY A 8 -15.33 15.57 -2.79
CA GLY A 8 -15.21 15.41 -1.34
C GLY A 8 -13.77 15.27 -0.81
N LEU A 9 -13.44 16.17 0.12
CA LEU A 9 -12.83 15.89 1.42
C LEU A 9 -12.28 14.46 1.63
N ILE A 10 -11.03 14.23 1.27
CA ILE A 10 -10.13 13.48 2.16
C ILE A 10 -8.91 14.38 2.34
N PRO A 11 -8.78 15.09 3.48
CA PRO A 11 -7.50 15.62 3.88
C PRO A 11 -6.56 14.42 3.96
N ARG A 12 -5.62 14.28 3.01
CA ARG A 12 -4.45 13.43 3.19
C ARG A 12 -3.62 14.09 4.28
N GLN A 13 -4.04 13.94 5.54
CA GLN A 13 -3.13 14.10 6.65
C GLN A 13 -2.01 13.10 6.39
N ARG A 14 -0.88 13.58 5.86
CA ARG A 14 0.38 12.86 6.00
C ARG A 14 0.61 12.84 7.50
N VAL A 15 0.20 11.76 8.14
CA VAL A 15 0.65 11.46 9.49
C VAL A 15 2.13 11.16 9.32
N GLU A 16 2.95 12.21 9.40
CA GLU A 16 4.41 12.11 9.43
C GLU A 16 4.85 11.59 10.82
N SER A 17 4.25 10.49 11.28
CA SER A 17 4.84 9.69 12.34
C SER A 17 5.65 8.61 11.63
N PRO A 18 6.99 8.59 11.77
CA PRO A 18 7.76 7.48 11.26
C PRO A 18 7.23 6.19 11.89
N LEU A 19 7.00 5.17 11.07
CA LEU A 19 6.57 3.86 11.54
C LEU A 19 7.64 3.30 12.49
N THR A 20 7.21 2.79 13.64
CA THR A 20 8.06 1.99 14.51
C THR A 20 8.47 0.68 13.81
N ASP A 21 9.56 0.05 14.24
CA ASP A 21 10.02 -1.23 13.67
C ASP A 21 8.93 -2.31 13.70
N ASP A 22 8.14 -2.35 14.76
CA ASP A 22 6.99 -3.25 14.90
C ASP A 22 5.89 -2.96 13.88
N GLU A 23 5.59 -1.68 13.62
CA GLU A 23 4.62 -1.28 12.61
C GLU A 23 5.12 -1.57 11.20
N ARG A 24 6.42 -1.43 10.93
CA ARG A 24 7.06 -1.83 9.67
C ARG A 24 6.96 -3.32 9.44
N ALA A 25 7.27 -4.12 10.47
CA ALA A 25 7.18 -5.57 10.40
C ALA A 25 5.73 -6.04 10.15
N LYS A 26 4.76 -5.43 10.85
CA LYS A 26 3.32 -5.70 10.62
C LYS A 26 2.88 -5.31 9.22
N LEU A 27 3.28 -4.13 8.74
CA LEU A 27 2.94 -3.68 7.40
C LEU A 27 3.52 -4.62 6.34
N ARG A 28 4.77 -5.08 6.53
CA ARG A 28 5.40 -6.06 5.64
C ARG A 28 4.60 -7.37 5.61
N GLY A 29 4.23 -7.90 6.77
CA GLY A 29 3.42 -9.11 6.86
C GLY A 29 2.07 -9.00 6.13
N LEU A 30 1.38 -7.86 6.27
CA LEU A 30 0.11 -7.63 5.58
C LEU A 30 0.25 -7.58 4.05
N VAL A 31 1.34 -7.01 3.54
CA VAL A 31 1.60 -6.94 2.10
C VAL A 31 1.98 -8.32 1.55
N ASP A 32 2.77 -9.10 2.30
CA ASP A 32 3.12 -10.47 1.91
C ASP A 32 1.86 -11.37 1.88
N GLU A 33 0.96 -11.22 2.86
CA GLU A 33 -0.35 -11.90 2.87
C GLU A 33 -1.21 -11.50 1.66
N LEU A 34 -1.23 -10.21 1.30
CA LEU A 34 -1.93 -9.73 0.11
C LEU A 34 -1.37 -10.36 -1.18
N VAL A 35 -0.05 -10.42 -1.33
CA VAL A 35 0.59 -11.06 -2.49
C VAL A 35 0.22 -12.53 -2.54
N SER A 36 0.37 -13.27 -1.44
CA SER A 36 0.04 -14.69 -1.36
C SER A 36 -1.44 -14.96 -1.68
N ALA A 37 -2.36 -14.15 -1.17
CA ALA A 37 -3.79 -14.25 -1.46
C ALA A 37 -4.13 -14.02 -2.95
N THR A 38 -3.27 -13.32 -3.69
CA THR A 38 -3.40 -13.13 -5.15
C THR A 38 -2.74 -14.24 -5.98
N GLU A 39 -1.83 -15.04 -5.41
CA GLU A 39 -1.20 -16.17 -6.11
C GLU A 39 -2.12 -17.39 -6.18
N ASP A 40 -2.89 -17.66 -5.13
CA ASP A 40 -3.68 -18.91 -4.98
C ASP A 40 -5.06 -18.85 -5.65
N ARG A 41 -5.45 -17.71 -6.24
CA ARG A 41 -6.80 -17.48 -6.75
C ARG A 41 -6.79 -16.96 -8.19
N VAL A 42 -7.12 -17.86 -9.11
CA VAL A 42 -7.33 -17.65 -10.57
C VAL A 42 -8.30 -16.49 -10.89
N PHE A 43 -9.12 -16.08 -9.92
CA PHE A 43 -10.11 -15.02 -10.06
C PHE A 43 -9.52 -13.60 -10.02
N TRP A 44 -8.32 -13.41 -9.47
CA TRP A 44 -7.66 -12.11 -9.47
C TRP A 44 -6.99 -11.88 -10.83
N LEU A 45 -7.62 -11.03 -11.65
CA LEU A 45 -7.03 -10.52 -12.89
C LEU A 45 -5.60 -10.05 -12.61
N GLY A 46 -4.66 -10.34 -13.51
CA GLY A 46 -3.22 -10.10 -13.33
C GLY A 46 -2.87 -8.70 -12.81
N GLN A 47 -3.67 -7.68 -13.13
CA GLN A 47 -3.53 -6.32 -12.60
C GLN A 47 -3.53 -6.23 -11.07
N VAL A 48 -4.33 -7.05 -10.36
CA VAL A 48 -4.39 -7.02 -8.89
C VAL A 48 -3.09 -7.56 -8.30
N ARG A 49 -2.57 -8.66 -8.88
CA ARG A 49 -1.27 -9.21 -8.50
C ARG A 49 -0.14 -8.25 -8.81
N GLU A 50 -0.12 -7.66 -10.00
CA GLU A 50 0.88 -6.66 -10.39
C GLU A 50 0.88 -5.45 -9.45
N THR A 51 -0.31 -5.01 -9.04
CA THR A 51 -0.46 -3.93 -8.06
C THR A 51 0.06 -4.33 -6.69
N ALA A 52 -0.25 -5.54 -6.20
CA ALA A 52 0.26 -6.04 -4.92
C ALA A 52 1.80 -6.13 -4.91
N LEU A 53 2.39 -6.66 -5.99
CA LEU A 53 3.85 -6.71 -6.16
C LEU A 53 4.48 -5.31 -6.24
N GLU A 54 3.82 -4.35 -6.88
CA GLU A 54 4.29 -2.96 -6.93
C GLU A 54 4.25 -2.29 -5.55
N ILE A 55 3.21 -2.56 -4.75
CA ILE A 55 3.13 -2.10 -3.36
C ILE A 55 4.29 -2.68 -2.55
N GLN A 56 4.55 -3.98 -2.67
CA GLN A 56 5.67 -4.64 -1.98
C GLN A 56 7.01 -3.98 -2.34
N ARG A 57 7.31 -3.80 -3.63
CA ARG A 57 8.55 -3.15 -4.09
C ARG A 57 8.71 -1.72 -3.57
N ARG A 58 7.65 -0.92 -3.62
CA ARG A 58 7.70 0.47 -3.13
C ARG A 58 7.89 0.51 -1.62
N MET A 59 7.20 -0.36 -0.90
CA MET A 59 7.34 -0.48 0.54
C MET A 59 8.77 -0.88 0.92
N GLU A 60 9.36 -1.89 0.27
CA GLU A 60 10.76 -2.28 0.51
C GLU A 60 11.73 -1.14 0.21
N SER A 61 11.50 -0.38 -0.86
CA SER A 61 12.32 0.79 -1.19
C SER A 61 12.17 1.96 -0.21
N MET A 62 11.01 2.10 0.42
CA MET A 62 10.75 3.15 1.42
C MET A 62 11.25 2.75 2.81
N LEU A 63 11.10 1.48 3.20
CA LEU A 63 11.48 0.99 4.52
C LEU A 63 12.96 0.59 4.60
N GLY A 64 13.57 0.13 3.51
CA GLY A 64 14.99 -0.28 3.46
C GLY A 64 15.98 0.88 3.34
N LYS A 65 15.51 2.15 3.36
CA LYS A 65 16.35 3.35 3.32
C LYS A 65 16.76 3.88 4.70
N GLU A 66 16.38 3.21 5.78
CA GLU A 66 16.73 3.63 7.14
C GLU A 66 17.99 2.96 7.70
N ASP A 67 18.63 2.07 6.93
CA ASP A 67 19.83 1.34 7.35
C ASP A 67 21.14 1.85 6.70
N GLU A 68 21.18 3.08 6.16
CA GLU A 68 22.42 3.75 5.70
C GLU A 68 22.71 5.07 6.46
#